data_AF-A0A228Q3L4-F1
#
_entry.id   AF-A0A228Q3L4-F1
#
_cell.length_a   1.000
_cell.length_b   1.000
_cell.length_c   1.000
_cell.angle_alpha   90.00
_cell.angle_beta   90.00
_cell.angle_gamma   90.00
#
_symmetry.space_group_name_H-M   'P 1'
#
loop_
_entity.id
_entity.type
_entity.pdbx_description
1 polymer ?
#
loop_
_entity_poly.entity_id
_entity_poly.type
_entity_poly.pdbx_seq_one_letter_code
_entity_poly.pdbx_strand_id
1 'polypeptide(L)'
;MLDTHSALTAIRAGLVDAPASLIDRPVALDRDLIASTFGLSRYAAFRKEARAPAYRTLYLDVPVRSIVGLFHRSFAPDARTWRELLADLHGNGWGLETLRYFESELGDEHFPAPGAAYGLRLQAWGGALVCTNGMHRVVAGACWLAGRQGDDATFRKVRVTHYVLREAAVTVMAEARRRGEWVEAVHNRDSVTVAIRMSTARRCRYWRLDGEAVVAIPAPGGWLDRLRRRAGLPARADRHLHWQPVPPAVIDALVNDGWLRTQLDSPRYPDPQDY
;
A
#
# COMPACT_ATOMS: atom_id res chain seq x y z
N MET A 1 17.03 26.66 -23.43
CA MET A 1 17.86 25.44 -23.53
C MET A 1 17.13 24.37 -22.75
N LEU A 2 16.57 23.36 -23.44
CA LEU A 2 15.93 22.21 -22.79
C LEU A 2 17.04 21.36 -22.17
N ASP A 3 17.02 21.21 -20.86
CA ASP A 3 18.07 20.56 -20.09
C ASP A 3 18.01 19.05 -20.32
N THR A 4 18.72 18.57 -21.35
CA THR A 4 18.82 17.16 -21.76
C THR A 4 19.54 16.27 -20.74
N HIS A 5 19.95 16.81 -19.59
CA HIS A 5 20.71 16.09 -18.55
C HIS A 5 19.90 15.83 -17.27
N SER A 6 18.63 16.23 -17.19
CA SER A 6 17.79 15.94 -16.03
C SER A 6 17.38 14.46 -16.02
N ALA A 7 17.58 13.78 -14.89
CA ALA A 7 17.07 12.42 -14.70
C ALA A 7 15.57 12.32 -14.92
N LEU A 8 14.79 13.34 -14.54
CA LEU A 8 13.35 13.32 -14.71
C LEU A 8 12.94 13.30 -16.19
N THR A 9 13.67 14.02 -17.05
CA THR A 9 13.48 13.97 -18.51
C THR A 9 13.72 12.56 -19.04
N ALA A 10 14.80 11.90 -18.60
CA ALA A 10 15.11 10.54 -19.01
C ALA A 10 14.04 9.53 -18.55
N ILE A 11 13.51 9.67 -17.33
CA ILE A 11 12.43 8.82 -16.82
C ILE A 11 11.16 8.97 -17.66
N ARG A 12 10.77 10.21 -17.98
CA ARG A 12 9.59 10.48 -18.81
C ARG A 12 9.76 9.93 -20.22
N ALA A 13 10.93 10.11 -20.83
CA ALA A 13 11.23 9.58 -22.15
C ALA A 13 11.16 8.04 -22.18
N GLY A 14 11.79 7.36 -21.21
CA GLY A 14 11.78 5.90 -21.14
C GLY A 14 10.38 5.29 -21.00
N LEU A 15 9.42 6.01 -20.42
CA LEU A 15 8.03 5.56 -20.31
C LEU A 15 7.18 5.75 -21.56
N VAL A 16 7.59 6.64 -22.47
CA VAL A 16 6.94 6.75 -23.79
C VAL A 16 7.26 5.50 -24.62
N ASP A 17 8.51 5.04 -24.53
CA ASP A 17 9.00 3.91 -25.33
C ASP A 17 8.64 2.54 -24.73
N ALA A 18 8.31 2.49 -23.44
CA ALA A 18 7.92 1.27 -22.72
C ALA A 18 6.63 1.49 -21.91
N PRO A 19 5.45 1.22 -22.49
CA PRO A 19 4.19 1.29 -21.75
C PRO A 19 4.15 0.19 -20.68
N ALA A 20 4.47 0.56 -19.43
CA ALA A 20 4.41 -0.35 -18.30
C ALA A 20 3.01 -0.31 -17.66
N SER A 21 2.26 -1.41 -17.73
CA SER A 21 0.91 -1.52 -17.13
C SER A 21 0.92 -1.16 -15.64
N LEU A 22 2.04 -1.43 -14.98
CA LEU A 22 2.32 -1.14 -13.59
C LEU A 22 2.13 0.34 -13.22
N ILE A 23 2.52 1.29 -14.07
CA ILE A 23 2.43 2.71 -13.73
C ILE A 23 1.04 3.32 -13.96
N ASP A 24 0.19 2.63 -14.70
CA ASP A 24 -1.20 3.03 -14.90
C ASP A 24 -2.13 2.48 -13.82
N ARG A 25 -1.57 1.72 -12.85
CA ARG A 25 -2.32 1.23 -11.70
C ARG A 25 -2.72 2.37 -10.76
N PRO A 26 -3.89 2.25 -10.11
CA PRO A 26 -4.29 3.19 -9.07
C PRO A 26 -3.29 3.22 -7.91
N VAL A 27 -3.03 4.42 -7.40
CA VAL A 27 -2.29 4.63 -6.16
C VAL A 27 -3.28 4.91 -5.04
N ALA A 28 -3.27 4.05 -4.02
CA ALA A 28 -4.14 4.20 -2.87
C ALA A 28 -3.76 5.42 -2.04
N LEU A 29 -4.77 6.12 -1.51
CA LEU A 29 -4.59 7.24 -0.60
C LEU A 29 -4.35 6.74 0.82
N ASP A 30 -3.58 7.50 1.61
CA ASP A 30 -3.39 7.23 3.04
C ASP A 30 -4.72 6.98 3.79
N ARG A 31 -5.73 7.84 3.56
CA ARG A 31 -7.06 7.68 4.14
C ARG A 31 -7.77 6.37 3.73
N ASP A 32 -7.45 5.81 2.57
CA ASP A 32 -8.03 4.56 2.05
C ASP A 32 -7.24 3.34 2.56
N LEU A 33 -6.02 3.57 3.07
CA LEU A 33 -5.11 2.52 3.51
C LEU A 33 -5.31 2.15 4.97
N ILE A 34 -5.62 3.10 5.86
CA ILE A 34 -5.68 2.87 7.32
C ILE A 34 -6.44 1.60 7.69
N ALA A 35 -7.71 1.44 7.27
CA ALA A 35 -8.51 0.27 7.65
C ALA A 35 -8.10 -1.03 6.95
N SER A 36 -7.26 -0.97 5.91
CA SER A 36 -6.80 -2.11 5.12
C SER A 36 -5.33 -2.47 5.33
N THR A 37 -4.57 -1.64 6.04
CA THR A 37 -3.15 -1.86 6.34
C THR A 37 -2.90 -1.77 7.85
N PHE A 38 -2.67 -0.56 8.37
CA PHE A 38 -2.39 -0.31 9.78
C PHE A 38 -3.43 -0.94 10.70
N GLY A 39 -4.71 -0.76 10.38
CA GLY A 39 -5.82 -1.29 11.18
C GLY A 39 -5.94 -2.81 11.16
N LEU A 40 -5.34 -3.50 10.19
CA LEU A 40 -5.25 -4.97 10.17
C LEU A 40 -4.04 -5.50 10.93
N SER A 41 -3.07 -4.65 11.27
CA SER A 41 -1.87 -5.08 12.00
C SER A 41 -2.20 -5.58 13.40
N ARG A 42 -1.49 -6.62 13.84
CA ARG A 42 -1.52 -7.09 15.23
C ARG A 42 -1.06 -5.99 16.19
N TYR A 43 -0.11 -5.16 15.76
CA TYR A 43 0.33 -3.99 16.54
C TYR A 43 -0.81 -3.06 16.95
N ALA A 44 -1.63 -2.64 15.99
CA ALA A 44 -2.74 -1.73 16.26
C ALA A 44 -3.78 -2.39 17.18
N ALA A 45 -4.16 -3.64 16.90
CA ALA A 45 -5.16 -4.37 17.66
C ALA A 45 -4.72 -4.70 19.10
N PHE A 46 -3.41 -4.92 19.30
CA PHE A 46 -2.86 -5.49 20.52
C PHE A 46 -1.69 -4.67 21.05
N ARG A 47 -1.81 -3.33 21.15
CA ARG A 47 -0.80 -2.39 21.73
C ARG A 47 -0.09 -2.86 23.03
N LYS A 48 -0.57 -3.92 23.69
CA LYS A 48 -0.08 -4.50 24.95
C LYS A 48 0.35 -5.99 24.87
N GLU A 49 0.38 -6.65 23.71
CA GLU A 49 0.84 -8.05 23.64
C GLU A 49 2.36 -8.14 23.79
N ALA A 50 2.81 -8.63 24.95
CA ALA A 50 4.21 -8.84 25.32
C ALA A 50 4.87 -10.06 24.62
N ARG A 51 4.30 -10.57 23.52
CA ARG A 51 4.76 -11.78 22.83
C ARG A 51 5.07 -11.45 21.37
N ALA A 52 6.37 -11.41 21.06
CA ALA A 52 6.99 -11.04 19.79
C ALA A 52 6.85 -9.54 19.41
N PRO A 53 7.89 -8.93 18.81
CA PRO A 53 7.79 -7.55 18.36
C PRO A 53 6.72 -7.46 17.27
N ALA A 54 5.78 -6.53 17.44
CA ALA A 54 4.63 -6.38 16.55
C ALA A 54 5.01 -5.89 15.13
N TYR A 55 6.29 -5.58 14.94
CA TYR A 55 6.92 -5.26 13.67
C TYR A 55 8.41 -5.64 13.69
N ARG A 56 9.02 -5.77 12.52
CA ARG A 56 10.48 -5.90 12.35
C ARG A 56 10.95 -4.98 11.22
N THR A 57 12.10 -4.36 11.39
CA THR A 57 12.73 -3.56 10.34
C THR A 57 13.75 -4.43 9.60
N LEU A 58 13.69 -4.42 8.27
CA LEU A 58 14.42 -5.34 7.39
C LEU A 58 14.97 -4.60 6.17
N TYR A 59 15.97 -5.19 5.51
CA TYR A 59 16.31 -4.85 4.13
C TYR A 59 15.72 -5.88 3.17
N LEU A 60 14.93 -5.44 2.20
CA LEU A 60 14.23 -6.31 1.25
C LEU A 60 14.38 -5.83 -0.19
N ASP A 61 14.46 -6.77 -1.12
CA ASP A 61 14.19 -6.53 -2.53
C ASP A 61 12.67 -6.39 -2.70
N VAL A 62 12.19 -5.23 -3.12
CA VAL A 62 10.76 -4.87 -3.13
C VAL A 62 10.26 -4.79 -4.57
N PRO A 63 9.33 -5.68 -4.98
CA PRO A 63 8.65 -5.54 -6.26
C PRO A 63 7.86 -4.23 -6.29
N VAL A 64 8.04 -3.44 -7.35
CA VAL A 64 7.34 -2.16 -7.53
C VAL A 64 5.82 -2.36 -7.49
N ARG A 65 5.32 -3.49 -8.02
CA ARG A 65 3.90 -3.88 -7.96
C ARG A 65 3.33 -4.07 -6.56
N SER A 66 4.18 -4.28 -5.56
CA SER A 66 3.77 -4.46 -4.17
C SER A 66 3.65 -3.11 -3.43
N ILE A 67 4.18 -2.02 -4.00
CA ILE A 67 4.01 -0.66 -3.48
C ILE A 67 2.64 -0.15 -3.97
N VAL A 68 1.68 -0.05 -3.06
CA VAL A 68 0.27 0.26 -3.39
C VAL A 68 -0.12 1.69 -3.10
N GLY A 69 0.69 2.42 -2.34
CA GLY A 69 0.32 3.76 -1.91
C GLY A 69 1.47 4.59 -1.35
N LEU A 70 1.15 5.85 -1.12
CA LEU A 70 2.03 6.85 -0.52
C LEU A 70 1.38 7.37 0.76
N PHE A 71 2.19 7.68 1.76
CA PHE A 71 1.71 8.34 2.99
C PHE A 71 1.11 9.72 2.71
N HIS A 72 1.63 10.44 1.72
CA HIS A 72 0.97 11.63 1.15
C HIS A 72 1.35 11.86 -0.31
N ARG A 73 0.52 12.62 -1.01
CA ARG A 73 0.74 13.09 -2.39
C ARG A 73 0.54 14.60 -2.54
N SER A 74 0.94 15.38 -1.54
CA SER A 74 0.76 16.85 -1.51
C SER A 74 1.30 17.58 -2.73
N PHE A 75 2.32 17.03 -3.41
CA PHE A 75 2.88 17.58 -4.65
C PHE A 75 1.99 17.35 -5.89
N ALA A 76 1.03 16.42 -5.80
CA ALA A 76 0.16 15.98 -6.90
C ALA A 76 -1.20 15.52 -6.33
N PRO A 77 -2.01 16.44 -5.78
CA PRO A 77 -3.18 16.09 -4.97
C PRO A 77 -4.28 15.36 -5.75
N ASP A 78 -4.37 15.58 -7.06
CA ASP A 78 -5.40 15.01 -7.93
C ASP A 78 -4.96 13.71 -8.64
N ALA A 79 -3.66 13.42 -8.65
CA ALA A 79 -3.08 12.28 -9.35
C ALA A 79 -3.53 10.93 -8.75
N ARG A 80 -4.11 10.07 -9.56
CA ARG A 80 -4.68 8.76 -9.21
C ARG A 80 -3.80 7.59 -9.60
N THR A 81 -2.86 7.78 -10.52
CA THR A 81 -1.94 6.74 -11.00
C THR A 81 -0.48 7.13 -10.77
N TRP A 82 0.44 6.17 -10.86
CA TRP A 82 1.88 6.46 -10.78
C TRP A 82 2.34 7.37 -11.92
N ARG A 83 1.77 7.19 -13.12
CA ARG A 83 2.04 8.07 -14.27
C ARG A 83 1.63 9.50 -14.02
N GLU A 84 0.44 9.72 -13.46
CA GLU A 84 -0.04 11.06 -13.11
C GLU A 84 0.84 11.70 -12.02
N LEU A 85 1.26 10.93 -11.01
CA LEU A 85 2.19 11.42 -9.98
C LEU A 85 3.54 11.85 -10.57
N LEU A 86 4.06 11.13 -11.57
CA LEU A 86 5.30 11.50 -12.24
C LEU A 86 5.16 12.79 -13.06
N ALA A 87 3.99 13.03 -13.66
CA ALA A 87 3.74 14.22 -14.46
C ALA A 87 3.90 15.51 -13.64
N ASP A 88 3.47 15.48 -12.37
CA ASP A 88 3.53 16.63 -11.46
C ASP A 88 4.84 16.71 -10.66
N LEU A 89 5.75 15.75 -10.83
CA LEU A 89 7.02 15.74 -10.13
C LEU A 89 7.99 16.78 -10.71
N HIS A 90 8.72 17.51 -9.85
CA HIS A 90 9.63 18.59 -10.29
C HIS A 90 11.09 18.16 -10.49
N GLY A 91 11.60 17.22 -9.69
CA GLY A 91 12.96 16.67 -9.87
C GLY A 91 14.11 17.67 -9.68
N ASN A 92 13.94 18.69 -8.84
CA ASN A 92 14.94 19.73 -8.62
C ASN A 92 16.28 19.13 -8.16
N GLY A 93 17.35 19.39 -8.92
CA GLY A 93 18.70 18.92 -8.63
C GLY A 93 18.95 17.44 -8.93
N TRP A 94 18.11 16.79 -9.76
CA TRP A 94 18.27 15.37 -10.09
C TRP A 94 19.08 15.18 -11.38
N GLY A 95 20.33 14.74 -11.25
CA GLY A 95 21.18 14.31 -12.36
C GLY A 95 21.18 12.80 -12.57
N LEU A 96 22.04 12.31 -13.46
CA LEU A 96 22.11 10.89 -13.85
C LEU A 96 22.43 9.95 -12.68
N GLU A 97 23.09 10.43 -11.64
CA GLU A 97 23.32 9.72 -10.39
C GLU A 97 22.00 9.31 -9.70
N THR A 98 20.92 10.07 -9.89
CA THR A 98 19.58 9.71 -9.41
C THR A 98 19.06 8.43 -10.08
N LEU A 99 19.34 8.23 -11.38
CA LEU A 99 18.96 7.01 -12.08
C LEU A 99 19.77 5.81 -11.57
N ARG A 100 21.07 6.01 -11.35
CA ARG A 100 21.96 4.99 -10.78
C ARG A 100 21.53 4.59 -9.36
N TYR A 101 21.07 5.56 -8.56
CA TYR A 101 20.49 5.30 -7.25
C TYR A 101 19.30 4.35 -7.36
N PHE A 102 18.34 4.58 -8.27
CA PHE A 102 17.20 3.67 -8.42
C PHE A 102 17.59 2.25 -8.83
N GLU A 103 18.70 2.09 -9.54
CA GLU A 103 19.23 0.80 -9.96
C GLU A 103 20.15 0.15 -8.90
N SER A 104 20.55 0.87 -7.84
CA SER A 104 21.49 0.37 -6.81
C SER A 104 20.79 -0.47 -5.72
N GLU A 105 21.58 -0.98 -4.77
CA GLU A 105 21.06 -1.49 -3.50
C GLU A 105 20.90 -0.33 -2.52
N LEU A 106 19.66 0.09 -2.24
CA LEU A 106 19.40 1.39 -1.60
C LEU A 106 19.89 1.49 -0.15
N GLY A 107 19.66 0.46 0.67
CA GLY A 107 20.00 0.45 2.09
C GLY A 107 19.56 1.73 2.83
N ASP A 108 20.50 2.31 3.60
CA ASP A 108 20.39 3.64 4.21
C ASP A 108 21.04 4.74 3.33
N GLU A 109 21.34 4.46 2.06
CA GLU A 109 21.98 5.41 1.14
C GLU A 109 21.11 6.66 0.98
N HIS A 110 21.77 7.82 1.08
CA HIS A 110 21.13 9.10 0.88
C HIS A 110 20.75 9.27 -0.58
N PHE A 111 19.57 9.82 -0.83
CA PHE A 111 19.16 10.13 -2.18
C PHE A 111 20.02 11.29 -2.72
N PRO A 112 20.60 11.17 -3.92
CA PRO A 112 21.57 12.14 -4.44
C PRO A 112 20.88 13.38 -5.01
N ALA A 113 20.18 14.11 -4.14
CA ALA A 113 19.57 15.40 -4.46
C ALA A 113 19.67 16.36 -3.26
N PRO A 114 19.79 17.68 -3.49
CA PRO A 114 19.89 18.66 -2.42
C PRO A 114 18.72 18.59 -1.43
N GLY A 115 19.02 18.61 -0.13
CA GLY A 115 18.00 18.62 0.92
C GLY A 115 17.26 17.30 1.15
N ALA A 116 17.64 16.22 0.46
CA ALA A 116 17.03 14.91 0.67
C ALA A 116 17.52 14.30 2.00
N ALA A 117 16.61 14.15 2.97
CA ALA A 117 16.89 13.48 4.23
C ALA A 117 16.61 11.97 4.14
N TYR A 118 17.48 11.19 4.80
CA TYR A 118 17.38 9.74 4.99
C TYR A 118 17.29 8.91 3.69
N GLY A 119 17.41 7.58 3.80
CA GLY A 119 17.12 6.64 2.71
C GLY A 119 15.62 6.48 2.41
N LEU A 120 15.29 5.72 1.35
CA LEU A 120 13.91 5.31 1.04
C LEU A 120 13.40 4.40 2.17
N ARG A 121 12.22 4.71 2.74
CA ARG A 121 11.60 3.90 3.80
C ARG A 121 10.19 3.50 3.41
N LEU A 122 9.91 2.21 3.53
CA LEU A 122 8.58 1.65 3.29
C LEU A 122 8.05 0.98 4.56
N GLN A 123 6.73 0.92 4.67
CA GLN A 123 6.04 0.07 5.64
C GLN A 123 5.33 -1.05 4.88
N ALA A 124 5.44 -2.28 5.36
CA ALA A 124 4.81 -3.45 4.78
C ALA A 124 3.78 -4.06 5.73
N TRP A 125 2.63 -4.40 5.17
CA TRP A 125 1.53 -5.12 5.82
C TRP A 125 1.24 -6.34 4.97
N GLY A 126 1.77 -7.51 5.36
CA GLY A 126 1.86 -8.64 4.43
C GLY A 126 2.58 -8.22 3.15
N GLY A 127 2.03 -8.57 1.98
CA GLY A 127 2.62 -8.22 0.69
C GLY A 127 2.40 -6.76 0.24
N ALA A 128 1.58 -5.96 0.93
CA ALA A 128 1.27 -4.58 0.54
C ALA A 128 2.22 -3.57 1.21
N LEU A 129 2.86 -2.70 0.43
CA LEU A 129 3.75 -1.65 0.92
C LEU A 129 3.22 -0.23 0.70
N VAL A 130 3.49 0.64 1.65
CA VAL A 130 3.26 2.09 1.56
C VAL A 130 4.57 2.83 1.79
N CYS A 131 4.85 3.83 0.97
CA CYS A 131 6.00 4.69 1.15
C CYS A 131 5.77 5.72 2.26
N THR A 132 6.63 5.72 3.27
CA THR A 132 6.56 6.65 4.42
C THR A 132 7.66 7.71 4.41
N ASN A 133 8.76 7.47 3.70
CA ASN A 133 9.76 8.50 3.42
C ASN A 133 10.28 8.36 1.99
N GLY A 134 10.32 9.47 1.24
CA GLY A 134 10.81 9.48 -0.14
C GLY A 134 9.71 9.30 -1.20
N MET A 135 8.56 9.95 -1.04
CA MET A 135 7.44 9.79 -1.98
C MET A 135 7.81 10.26 -3.41
N HIS A 136 8.59 11.33 -3.56
CA HIS A 136 9.08 11.73 -4.89
C HIS A 136 10.01 10.67 -5.50
N ARG A 137 10.97 10.15 -4.71
CA ARG A 137 11.95 9.18 -5.21
C ARG A 137 11.32 7.82 -5.51
N VAL A 138 10.32 7.38 -4.73
CA VAL A 138 9.61 6.12 -5.01
C VAL A 138 8.78 6.24 -6.29
N VAL A 139 8.10 7.36 -6.55
CA VAL A 139 7.35 7.58 -7.79
C VAL A 139 8.28 7.53 -8.99
N ALA A 140 9.36 8.30 -8.94
CA ALA A 140 10.34 8.37 -10.01
C ALA A 140 11.05 7.03 -10.25
N GLY A 141 11.51 6.38 -9.18
CA GLY A 141 12.19 5.08 -9.27
C GLY A 141 11.24 3.98 -9.74
N ALA A 142 9.99 3.95 -9.27
CA ALA A 142 8.99 3.00 -9.73
C ALA A 142 8.76 3.15 -11.23
N CYS A 143 8.61 4.39 -11.70
CA CYS A 143 8.46 4.70 -13.12
C CYS A 143 9.69 4.31 -13.94
N TRP A 144 10.89 4.65 -13.47
CA TRP A 144 12.15 4.31 -14.14
C TRP A 144 12.34 2.80 -14.27
N LEU A 145 12.20 2.08 -13.16
CA LEU A 145 12.39 0.64 -13.09
C LEU A 145 11.30 -0.07 -13.90
N ALA A 146 10.04 0.35 -13.81
CA ALA A 146 8.95 -0.24 -14.59
C ALA A 146 9.15 -0.04 -16.10
N GLY A 147 9.61 1.13 -16.54
CA GLY A 147 9.93 1.37 -17.96
C GLY A 147 11.07 0.48 -18.49
N ARG A 148 11.96 -0.01 -17.62
CA ARG A 148 13.13 -0.82 -18.02
C ARG A 148 12.94 -2.32 -17.81
N GLN A 149 12.23 -2.69 -16.76
CA GLN A 149 12.12 -4.06 -16.26
C GLN A 149 10.69 -4.60 -16.39
N GLY A 150 9.73 -3.77 -16.82
CA GLY A 150 8.32 -4.16 -16.93
C GLY A 150 7.67 -4.46 -15.58
N ASP A 151 6.77 -5.43 -15.57
CA ASP A 151 5.94 -5.78 -14.40
C ASP A 151 6.71 -6.49 -13.28
N ASP A 152 7.96 -6.89 -13.53
CA ASP A 152 8.88 -7.50 -12.55
C ASP A 152 9.88 -6.50 -11.96
N ALA A 153 9.69 -5.21 -12.25
CA ALA A 153 10.50 -4.13 -11.69
C ALA A 153 10.64 -4.23 -10.17
N THR A 154 11.88 -4.12 -9.69
CA THR A 154 12.21 -4.34 -8.29
C THR A 154 13.22 -3.30 -7.79
N PHE A 155 12.91 -2.65 -6.66
CA PHE A 155 13.92 -1.91 -5.89
C PHE A 155 14.73 -2.88 -5.05
N ARG A 156 16.05 -2.70 -4.98
CA ARG A 156 16.92 -3.61 -4.22
C ARG A 156 17.30 -3.06 -2.86
N LYS A 157 17.38 -3.94 -1.86
CA LYS A 157 17.81 -3.63 -0.48
C LYS A 157 17.12 -2.39 0.13
N VAL A 158 15.80 -2.30 0.05
CA VAL A 158 15.03 -1.18 0.63
C VAL A 158 14.84 -1.38 2.13
N ARG A 159 14.96 -0.33 2.94
CA ARG A 159 14.59 -0.39 4.37
C ARG A 159 13.06 -0.48 4.51
N VAL A 160 12.58 -1.60 5.04
CA VAL A 160 11.15 -1.90 5.20
C VAL A 160 10.84 -2.19 6.66
N THR A 161 9.85 -1.51 7.24
CA THR A 161 9.24 -1.90 8.50
C THR A 161 8.04 -2.81 8.23
N HIS A 162 8.17 -4.10 8.52
CA HIS A 162 7.15 -5.10 8.29
C HIS A 162 6.30 -5.33 9.55
N TYR A 163 4.98 -5.26 9.39
CA TYR A 163 3.98 -5.49 10.44
C TYR A 163 3.24 -6.81 10.20
N VAL A 164 3.10 -7.61 11.27
CA VAL A 164 2.30 -8.85 11.23
C VAL A 164 0.82 -8.50 11.14
N LEU A 165 0.09 -9.20 10.27
CA LEU A 165 -1.33 -9.00 10.02
C LEU A 165 -2.22 -10.06 10.67
N ARG A 166 -3.50 -9.71 10.84
CA ARG A 166 -4.58 -10.66 11.15
C ARG A 166 -4.99 -11.42 9.89
N GLU A 167 -4.39 -12.60 9.68
CA GLU A 167 -4.53 -13.39 8.44
C GLU A 167 -5.99 -13.73 8.07
N ALA A 168 -6.82 -14.00 9.08
CA ALA A 168 -8.24 -14.30 8.86
C ALA A 168 -8.99 -13.12 8.22
N ALA A 169 -8.63 -11.88 8.58
CA ALA A 169 -9.24 -10.69 7.99
C ALA A 169 -8.81 -10.52 6.52
N VAL A 170 -7.52 -10.73 6.23
CA VAL A 170 -6.98 -10.69 4.86
C VAL A 170 -7.66 -11.76 3.99
N THR A 171 -7.81 -12.98 4.52
CA THR A 171 -8.49 -14.10 3.84
C THR A 171 -9.93 -13.75 3.45
N VAL A 172 -10.67 -13.16 4.39
CA VAL A 172 -12.05 -12.71 4.17
C VAL A 172 -12.12 -11.66 3.06
N MET A 173 -11.23 -10.66 3.06
CA MET A 173 -11.15 -9.66 1.97
C MET A 173 -10.78 -10.30 0.62
N ALA A 174 -9.81 -11.20 0.61
CA ALA A 174 -9.34 -11.89 -0.58
C ALA A 174 -10.45 -12.72 -1.26
N GLU A 175 -11.23 -13.45 -0.45
CA GLU A 175 -12.37 -14.20 -0.94
C GLU A 175 -13.45 -13.31 -1.54
N ALA A 176 -13.74 -12.17 -0.89
CA ALA A 176 -14.65 -11.17 -1.42
C ALA A 176 -14.22 -10.70 -2.81
N ARG A 177 -12.93 -10.37 -2.93
CA ARG A 177 -12.32 -9.90 -4.16
C ARG A 177 -12.43 -10.93 -5.28
N ARG A 178 -12.17 -12.21 -4.99
CA ARG A 178 -12.34 -13.33 -5.95
C ARG A 178 -13.79 -13.49 -6.41
N ARG A 179 -14.77 -13.17 -5.56
CA ARG A 179 -16.20 -13.18 -5.90
C ARG A 179 -16.67 -11.92 -6.63
N GLY A 180 -15.78 -10.96 -6.89
CA GLY A 180 -16.13 -9.68 -7.53
C GLY A 180 -16.92 -8.74 -6.62
N GLU A 181 -16.80 -8.90 -5.30
CA GLU A 181 -17.49 -8.07 -4.31
C GLU A 181 -16.66 -6.82 -3.98
N TRP A 182 -17.33 -5.70 -3.72
CA TRP A 182 -16.69 -4.52 -3.15
C TRP A 182 -16.43 -4.75 -1.66
N VAL A 183 -15.28 -4.31 -1.18
CA VAL A 183 -14.86 -4.46 0.21
C VAL A 183 -14.74 -3.09 0.84
N GLU A 184 -15.33 -2.95 2.01
CA GLU A 184 -15.23 -1.78 2.85
C GLU A 184 -14.87 -2.21 4.27
N ALA A 185 -14.14 -1.37 4.98
CA ALA A 185 -13.72 -1.64 6.34
C ALA A 185 -13.98 -0.41 7.23
N VAL A 186 -14.21 -0.65 8.51
CA VAL A 186 -14.36 0.42 9.51
C VAL A 186 -13.35 0.21 10.62
N HIS A 187 -12.71 1.31 11.03
CA HIS A 187 -11.79 1.32 12.15
C HIS A 187 -12.35 2.07 13.36
N ASN A 188 -11.85 1.77 14.55
CA ASN A 188 -12.17 2.50 15.78
C ASN A 188 -11.24 3.71 15.98
N ARG A 189 -11.36 4.42 17.11
CA ARG A 189 -10.54 5.61 17.42
C ARG A 189 -9.04 5.32 17.56
N ASP A 190 -8.66 4.06 17.78
CA ASP A 190 -7.27 3.61 17.81
C ASP A 190 -6.77 3.15 16.43
N SER A 191 -7.53 3.46 15.37
CA SER A 191 -7.27 3.07 13.99
C SER A 191 -7.22 1.55 13.78
N VAL A 192 -7.82 0.77 14.68
CA VAL A 192 -7.95 -0.69 14.55
C VAL A 192 -9.19 -1.02 13.74
N THR A 193 -9.04 -1.87 12.71
CA THR A 193 -10.18 -2.35 11.93
C THR A 193 -11.05 -3.28 12.78
N VAL A 194 -12.33 -2.95 12.94
CA VAL A 194 -13.27 -3.67 13.81
C VAL A 194 -14.37 -4.40 13.04
N ALA A 195 -14.64 -4.00 11.79
CA ALA A 195 -15.57 -4.72 10.93
C ALA A 195 -15.22 -4.57 9.44
N ILE A 196 -15.63 -5.57 8.66
CA ILE A 196 -15.54 -5.61 7.20
C ILE A 196 -16.95 -5.76 6.65
N ARG A 197 -17.28 -4.99 5.62
CA ARG A 197 -18.50 -5.12 4.83
C ARG A 197 -18.11 -5.52 3.42
N MET A 198 -18.78 -6.55 2.91
CA MET A 198 -18.70 -6.91 1.49
C MET A 198 -20.03 -6.59 0.83
N SER A 199 -19.99 -5.99 -0.34
CA SER A 199 -21.18 -5.60 -1.06
C SER A 199 -21.14 -6.01 -2.53
N THR A 200 -22.32 -6.32 -3.05
CA THR A 200 -22.64 -6.42 -4.48
C THR A 200 -23.77 -5.44 -4.75
N ALA A 201 -24.19 -5.29 -6.01
CA ALA A 201 -25.35 -4.45 -6.34
C ALA A 201 -26.66 -4.87 -5.62
N ARG A 202 -26.73 -6.10 -5.08
CA ARG A 202 -27.97 -6.66 -4.52
C ARG A 202 -27.87 -7.13 -3.07
N ARG A 203 -26.67 -7.26 -2.51
CA ARG A 203 -26.46 -7.90 -1.19
C ARG A 203 -25.27 -7.28 -0.47
N CYS A 204 -25.39 -7.16 0.85
CA CYS A 204 -24.31 -6.82 1.75
C CYS A 204 -24.15 -7.91 2.81
N ARG A 205 -22.90 -8.25 3.14
CA ARG A 205 -22.52 -9.15 4.22
C ARG A 205 -21.51 -8.47 5.13
N TYR A 206 -21.50 -8.85 6.40
CA TYR A 206 -20.76 -8.16 7.44
C TYR A 206 -19.99 -9.17 8.28
N TRP A 207 -18.76 -8.79 8.64
CA TRP A 207 -17.90 -9.53 9.55
C TRP A 207 -17.42 -8.59 10.65
N ARG A 208 -17.44 -9.06 11.89
CA ARG A 208 -16.78 -8.41 13.03
C ARG A 208 -15.41 -9.03 13.24
N LEU A 209 -14.43 -8.18 13.50
CA LEU A 209 -13.09 -8.61 13.89
C LEU A 209 -13.00 -8.52 15.42
N ASP A 210 -12.65 -9.64 16.06
CA ASP A 210 -12.51 -9.76 17.51
C ASP A 210 -11.17 -10.43 17.82
N GLY A 211 -10.16 -9.62 18.12
CA GLY A 211 -8.77 -10.05 18.11
C GLY A 211 -8.39 -10.61 16.74
N GLU A 212 -7.91 -11.87 16.73
CA GLU A 212 -7.57 -12.64 15.52
C GLU A 212 -8.80 -13.27 14.83
N ALA A 213 -9.92 -13.39 15.53
CA ALA A 213 -11.11 -14.04 15.00
C ALA A 213 -11.89 -13.08 14.08
N VAL A 214 -12.44 -13.66 13.01
CA VAL A 214 -13.33 -12.96 12.10
C VAL A 214 -14.66 -13.70 12.05
N VAL A 215 -15.71 -13.05 12.55
CA VAL A 215 -17.02 -13.67 12.75
C VAL A 215 -18.04 -13.01 11.84
N ALA A 216 -18.72 -13.80 11.01
CA ALA A 216 -19.84 -13.31 10.23
C ALA A 216 -20.97 -12.86 11.15
N ILE A 217 -21.49 -11.65 10.95
CA ILE A 217 -22.57 -11.10 11.76
C ILE A 217 -23.81 -10.80 10.90
N PRO A 218 -25.02 -10.85 11.48
CA PRO A 218 -26.20 -10.33 10.83
C PRO A 218 -26.00 -8.87 10.41
N ALA A 219 -26.62 -8.47 9.31
CA ALA A 219 -26.55 -7.08 8.88
C ALA A 219 -27.10 -6.16 9.99
N PRO A 220 -26.35 -5.12 10.41
CA PRO A 220 -26.74 -4.25 11.50
C PRO A 220 -28.09 -3.58 11.21
N GLY A 221 -28.87 -3.34 12.27
CA GLY A 221 -30.17 -2.67 12.19
C GLY A 221 -31.39 -3.60 12.12
N GLY A 222 -32.57 -2.98 12.19
CA GLY A 222 -33.86 -3.67 12.33
C GLY A 222 -34.50 -4.13 11.01
N TRP A 223 -35.79 -4.48 11.05
CA TRP A 223 -36.57 -4.89 9.88
C TRP A 223 -36.65 -3.79 8.80
N LEU A 224 -36.74 -2.53 9.19
CA LEU A 224 -36.70 -1.38 8.28
C LEU A 224 -35.39 -1.31 7.48
N ASP A 225 -34.25 -1.60 8.12
CA ASP A 225 -32.95 -1.64 7.44
C ASP A 225 -32.82 -2.83 6.49
N ARG A 226 -33.48 -3.96 6.79
CA ARG A 226 -33.60 -5.09 5.86
C ARG A 226 -34.39 -4.71 4.59
N LEU A 227 -35.49 -3.98 4.74
CA LEU A 227 -36.28 -3.47 3.61
C LEU A 227 -35.48 -2.49 2.74
N ARG A 228 -34.78 -1.53 3.37
CA ARG A 228 -33.92 -0.56 2.67
C ARG A 228 -32.85 -1.26 1.84
N ARG A 229 -32.17 -2.26 2.41
CA ARG A 229 -31.16 -3.06 1.68
C ARG A 229 -31.74 -3.83 0.50
N ARG A 230 -32.95 -4.38 0.62
CA ARG A 230 -33.66 -5.02 -0.52
C ARG A 230 -33.96 -4.05 -1.65
N ALA A 231 -34.19 -2.77 -1.32
CA ALA A 231 -34.39 -1.70 -2.29
C ALA A 231 -33.07 -1.05 -2.77
N GLY A 232 -31.90 -1.62 -2.43
CA GLY A 232 -30.58 -1.06 -2.80
C GLY A 232 -30.20 0.21 -2.05
N LEU A 233 -30.90 0.55 -0.95
CA LEU A 233 -30.64 1.74 -0.15
C LEU A 233 -29.77 1.43 1.09
N PRO A 234 -28.87 2.34 1.50
CA PRO A 234 -28.09 2.18 2.73
C PRO A 234 -28.97 2.07 3.97
N ALA A 235 -28.56 1.20 4.91
CA ALA A 235 -29.19 1.06 6.21
C ALA A 235 -28.92 2.28 7.11
N ARG A 236 -29.87 2.61 8.01
CA ARG A 236 -29.70 3.69 8.99
C ARG A 236 -28.61 3.36 10.00
N ALA A 237 -28.52 2.10 10.43
CA ALA A 237 -27.47 1.63 11.33
C ALA A 237 -26.05 1.85 10.79
N ASP A 238 -25.89 1.93 9.47
CA ASP A 238 -24.59 2.19 8.83
C ASP A 238 -24.21 3.68 8.87
N ARG A 239 -25.12 4.62 9.19
CA ARG A 239 -24.85 6.07 9.15
C ARG A 239 -23.80 6.55 10.16
N HIS A 240 -23.64 5.83 11.27
CA HIS A 240 -22.68 6.20 12.32
C HIS A 240 -21.32 5.50 12.15
N LEU A 241 -21.19 4.65 11.13
CA LEU A 241 -19.96 3.94 10.82
C LEU A 241 -19.33 4.54 9.56
N HIS A 242 -18.10 5.02 9.70
CA HIS A 242 -17.33 5.52 8.57
C HIS A 242 -16.70 4.34 7.82
N TRP A 243 -17.48 3.76 6.92
CA TRP A 243 -17.03 2.71 6.02
C TRP A 243 -16.04 3.29 5.00
N GLN A 244 -14.82 2.76 4.99
CA GLN A 244 -13.78 3.12 4.05
C GLN A 244 -13.69 2.06 2.96
N PRO A 245 -13.69 2.43 1.67
CA PRO A 245 -13.46 1.48 0.60
C PRO A 245 -12.04 0.92 0.71
N VAL A 246 -11.88 -0.39 0.55
CA VAL A 246 -10.58 -1.03 0.44
C VAL A 246 -10.27 -1.23 -1.04
N PRO A 247 -9.25 -0.54 -1.60
CA PRO A 247 -8.96 -0.65 -3.02
C PRO A 247 -8.60 -2.09 -3.42
N PRO A 248 -9.09 -2.59 -4.57
CA PRO A 248 -8.76 -3.93 -5.07
C PRO A 248 -7.24 -4.21 -5.13
N ALA A 249 -6.46 -3.24 -5.61
CA ALA A 249 -5.01 -3.35 -5.70
C ALA A 249 -4.34 -3.55 -4.33
N VAL A 250 -4.91 -2.99 -3.25
CA VAL A 250 -4.42 -3.21 -1.88
C VAL A 250 -4.72 -4.65 -1.46
N ILE A 251 -5.92 -5.17 -1.69
CA ILE A 251 -6.28 -6.57 -1.37
C ILE A 251 -5.38 -7.54 -2.13
N ASP A 252 -5.19 -7.29 -3.43
CA ASP A 252 -4.35 -8.12 -4.30
C ASP A 252 -2.89 -8.12 -3.82
N ALA A 253 -2.37 -6.98 -3.34
CA ALA A 253 -1.03 -6.90 -2.76
C ALA A 253 -0.93 -7.54 -1.36
N LEU A 254 -1.94 -7.39 -0.50
CA LEU A 254 -1.97 -8.01 0.85
C LEU A 254 -1.79 -9.52 0.76
N VAL A 255 -2.44 -10.17 -0.22
CA VAL A 255 -2.40 -11.63 -0.42
C VAL A 255 -1.19 -12.10 -1.22
N ASN A 256 -0.58 -11.23 -2.01
CA ASN A 256 0.59 -11.56 -2.82
C ASN A 256 1.87 -11.32 -2.01
N ASP A 257 2.00 -12.05 -0.91
CA ASP A 257 3.11 -11.94 0.04
C ASP A 257 4.21 -12.98 -0.19
N GLY A 258 4.12 -13.79 -1.24
CA GLY A 258 5.12 -14.83 -1.55
C GLY A 258 6.54 -14.27 -1.67
N TRP A 259 6.71 -13.11 -2.32
CA TRP A 259 8.01 -12.43 -2.45
C TRP A 259 8.59 -12.02 -1.08
N LEU A 260 7.73 -11.69 -0.12
CA LEU A 260 8.12 -11.33 1.24
C LEU A 260 8.48 -12.58 2.01
N ARG A 261 7.64 -13.62 1.99
CA ARG A 261 7.89 -14.90 2.68
C ARG A 261 9.22 -15.51 2.26
N THR A 262 9.50 -15.57 0.95
CA THR A 262 10.78 -16.08 0.45
C THR A 262 11.99 -15.34 1.05
N GLN A 263 11.92 -14.02 1.21
CA GLN A 263 13.00 -13.23 1.80
C GLN A 263 13.04 -13.29 3.33
N LEU A 264 11.92 -13.57 4.00
CA LEU A 264 11.89 -13.84 5.43
C LEU A 264 12.48 -15.21 5.76
N ASP A 265 12.17 -16.22 4.95
CA ASP A 265 12.65 -17.60 5.11
C ASP A 265 14.12 -17.75 4.68
N SER A 266 14.58 -16.90 3.75
CA SER A 266 15.97 -16.87 3.27
C SER A 266 16.47 -15.42 3.14
N PRO A 267 16.79 -14.74 4.26
CA PRO A 267 17.24 -13.36 4.24
C PRO A 267 18.53 -13.18 3.45
N ARG A 268 18.49 -12.31 2.45
CA ARG A 268 19.67 -11.92 1.64
C ARG A 268 20.56 -10.92 2.35
N TYR A 269 19.96 -10.04 3.15
CA TYR A 269 20.61 -8.90 3.77
C TYR A 269 20.59 -9.04 5.30
N PRO A 270 21.62 -8.55 6.01
CA PRO A 270 21.56 -8.44 7.46
C PRO A 270 20.50 -7.42 7.87
N ASP A 271 19.94 -7.57 9.07
CA ASP A 271 18.97 -6.61 9.60
C ASP A 271 19.60 -5.20 9.73
N PRO A 272 18.82 -4.14 9.47
CA PRO A 272 19.28 -2.77 9.70
C PRO A 272 19.63 -2.56 11.18
N GLN A 273 20.71 -1.83 11.45
CA GLN A 273 20.98 -1.36 12.80
C GLN A 273 20.01 -0.23 13.14
N ASP A 274 19.43 -0.29 14.33
CA ASP A 274 18.69 0.83 14.91
C ASP A 274 19.72 1.79 15.51
N TYR A 275 19.85 2.97 14.89
CA TYR A 275 20.66 4.10 15.39
C TYR A 275 19.75 5.16 16.01
#